data_AF-A0A6G3MMZ8-F1
#
_entry.id   AF-A0A6G3MMZ8-F1
#
_cell.length_a   1.000
_cell.length_b   1.000
_cell.length_c   1.000
_cell.angle_alpha   90.00
_cell.angle_beta   90.00
_cell.angle_gamma   90.00
#
_symmetry.space_group_name_H-M   'P 1'
#
loop_
_entity.id
_entity.type
_entity.pdbx_description
1 polymer ?
#
loop_
_entity_poly.entity_id
_entity_poly.type
_entity_poly.pdbx_seq_one_letter_code
_entity_poly.pdbx_strand_id
1 'polypeptide(L)'
;MEEITSKLELNLRTKFMDLWLEYEENATIESKFVKDIDRFEMLVQAHEYENNLNRPTEFNQFFSHNVDKFQTDEFKKLTNFLCELRDLKH
;
A
#
# COMPACT_ATOMS: atom_id res chain seq x y z
N MET A 1 9.93 -15.39 -4.93
CA MET A 1 9.95 -14.83 -6.30
C MET A 1 10.74 -15.67 -7.30
N GLU A 2 11.87 -16.25 -6.91
CA GLU A 2 12.64 -17.16 -7.79
C GLU A 2 11.83 -18.38 -8.26
N GLU A 3 11.06 -19.01 -7.37
CA GLU A 3 10.16 -20.11 -7.75
C GLU A 3 9.02 -19.66 -8.68
N ILE A 4 8.46 -18.47 -8.44
CA ILE A 4 7.35 -17.90 -9.23
C ILE A 4 7.82 -17.60 -10.66
N THR A 5 9.04 -17.08 -10.81
CA THR A 5 9.62 -16.76 -12.12
C THR A 5 10.34 -17.95 -12.77
N SER A 6 10.36 -19.12 -12.11
CA SER A 6 11.15 -20.30 -12.52
C SER A 6 10.76 -20.93 -13.85
N LYS A 7 9.55 -20.64 -14.35
CA LYS A 7 9.03 -21.16 -15.62
C LYS A 7 9.07 -20.15 -16.76
N LEU A 8 9.53 -18.93 -16.49
CA LEU A 8 9.64 -17.87 -17.49
C LEU A 8 10.93 -18.02 -18.31
N GLU A 9 10.87 -17.56 -19.56
CA GLU A 9 12.05 -17.36 -20.40
C GLU A 9 13.07 -16.46 -19.68
N LEU A 10 14.37 -16.67 -19.95
CA LEU A 10 15.45 -16.05 -19.18
C LEU A 10 15.34 -14.52 -19.10
N ASN A 11 15.05 -13.86 -20.22
CA ASN A 11 14.86 -12.42 -20.30
C ASN A 11 13.69 -11.93 -19.42
N LEU A 12 12.56 -12.63 -19.45
CA LEU A 12 11.38 -12.29 -18.65
C LEU A 12 11.64 -12.55 -17.17
N ARG A 13 12.26 -13.69 -16.83
CA ARG A 13 12.68 -14.00 -15.46
C ARG A 13 13.53 -12.89 -14.88
N THR A 14 14.60 -12.48 -15.58
CA THR A 14 15.48 -11.40 -15.14
C THR A 14 14.69 -10.11 -14.93
N LYS A 15 13.87 -9.71 -15.91
CA LYS A 15 13.06 -8.49 -15.79
C LYS A 15 12.12 -8.49 -14.57
N PHE A 16 11.43 -9.59 -14.29
CA PHE A 16 10.53 -9.68 -13.15
C PHE A 16 11.27 -9.74 -11.81
N MET A 17 12.45 -10.38 -11.77
CA MET A 17 13.30 -10.37 -10.58
C MET A 17 13.84 -8.96 -10.31
N ASP A 18 14.28 -8.24 -11.34
CA ASP A 18 14.77 -6.87 -11.21
C ASP A 18 13.66 -5.93 -10.72
N LEU A 19 12.46 -6.01 -11.29
CA LEU A 19 11.30 -5.22 -10.83
C LEU A 19 10.91 -5.54 -9.39
N TRP A 20 10.96 -6.81 -9.00
CA TRP A 20 10.68 -7.20 -7.62
C TRP A 20 11.74 -6.66 -6.65
N LEU A 21 13.02 -6.78 -7.00
CA LEU A 21 14.11 -6.22 -6.19
C LEU A 21 13.98 -4.70 -6.07
N GLU A 22 13.71 -4.00 -7.18
CA GLU A 22 13.48 -2.56 -7.20
C GLU A 22 12.34 -2.15 -6.26
N TYR A 23 11.22 -2.89 -6.30
CA TYR A 23 10.11 -2.70 -5.37
C TYR A 23 10.55 -2.96 -3.93
N GLU A 24 11.10 -4.12 -3.61
CA GLU A 24 11.50 -4.49 -2.24
C GLU A 24 12.48 -3.47 -1.63
N GLU A 25 13.51 -3.08 -2.39
CA GLU A 25 14.52 -2.11 -1.98
C GLU A 25 13.98 -0.68 -1.88
N ASN A 26 12.81 -0.41 -2.48
CA ASN A 26 12.20 0.92 -2.49
C ASN A 26 13.15 2.00 -3.04
N ALA A 27 13.90 1.63 -4.08
CA ALA A 27 15.06 2.37 -4.56
C ALA A 27 14.70 3.56 -5.48
N THR A 28 13.72 3.36 -6.36
CA THR A 28 13.32 4.31 -7.43
C THR A 28 12.11 5.16 -7.03
N ILE A 29 11.82 6.23 -7.76
CA ILE A 29 10.62 7.04 -7.53
C ILE A 29 9.36 6.21 -7.79
N GLU A 30 9.39 5.37 -8.83
CA GLU A 30 8.35 4.45 -9.21
C GLU A 30 8.07 3.43 -8.09
N SER A 31 9.11 2.79 -7.55
CA SER A 31 8.95 1.82 -6.44
C SER A 31 8.34 2.46 -5.18
N LYS A 32 8.75 3.69 -4.84
CA LYS A 32 8.20 4.46 -3.72
C LYS A 32 6.75 4.81 -3.92
N PHE A 33 6.40 5.27 -5.12
CA PHE A 33 5.03 5.57 -5.50
C PHE A 33 4.14 4.33 -5.44
N VAL A 34 4.62 3.18 -5.96
CA VAL A 34 3.87 1.91 -5.90
C VAL A 34 3.71 1.42 -4.46
N LYS A 35 4.72 1.55 -3.59
CA LYS A 35 4.58 1.20 -2.16
C LYS A 35 3.58 2.09 -1.44
N ASP A 36 3.54 3.37 -1.76
CA ASP A 36 2.54 4.27 -1.20
C ASP A 36 1.13 3.90 -1.68
N ILE A 37 0.95 3.51 -2.95
CA ILE A 37 -0.33 2.97 -3.45
C ILE A 37 -0.74 1.73 -2.65
N ASP A 38 0.13 0.73 -2.54
CA ASP A 38 -0.14 -0.54 -1.85
C ASP A 38 -0.58 -0.32 -0.40
N ARG A 39 0.12 0.58 0.30
CA ARG A 39 -0.24 0.95 1.67
C ARG A 39 -1.55 1.72 1.75
N PHE A 40 -1.81 2.64 0.84
CA PHE A 40 -3.05 3.42 0.84
C PHE A 40 -4.25 2.54 0.56
N GLU A 41 -4.11 1.62 -0.39
CA GLU A 41 -5.12 0.62 -0.73
C GLU A 41 -5.52 -0.22 0.50
N MET A 42 -4.53 -0.66 1.28
CA MET A 42 -4.79 -1.34 2.56
C MET A 42 -5.60 -0.49 3.55
N LEU A 43 -5.36 0.83 3.63
CA LEU A 43 -6.14 1.72 4.50
C LEU A 43 -7.58 1.88 4.01
N VAL A 44 -7.77 1.99 2.69
CA VAL A 44 -9.11 2.06 2.08
C VAL A 44 -9.89 0.79 2.40
N GLN A 45 -9.29 -0.38 2.20
CA GLN A 45 -9.93 -1.65 2.57
C GLN A 45 -10.31 -1.69 4.05
N ALA A 46 -9.40 -1.30 4.95
CA ALA A 46 -9.68 -1.26 6.39
C ALA A 46 -10.91 -0.38 6.69
N HIS A 47 -10.98 0.82 6.11
CA HIS A 47 -12.14 1.70 6.26
C HIS A 47 -13.45 1.08 5.72
N GLU A 48 -13.38 0.45 4.54
CA GLU A 48 -14.54 -0.23 3.96
C GLU A 48 -15.04 -1.38 4.82
N TYR A 49 -14.14 -2.17 5.41
CA TYR A 49 -14.52 -3.25 6.34
C TYR A 49 -15.17 -2.71 7.61
N GLU A 50 -14.64 -1.65 8.23
CA GLU A 50 -15.26 -1.03 9.41
C GLU A 50 -16.70 -0.58 9.11
N ASN A 51 -16.91 0.03 7.94
CA ASN A 51 -18.23 0.48 7.49
C ASN A 51 -19.17 -0.71 7.22
N ASN A 52 -18.71 -1.69 6.44
CA ASN A 52 -19.54 -2.83 6.00
C ASN A 52 -19.94 -3.74 7.16
N LEU A 53 -19.10 -3.84 8.19
CA LEU A 53 -19.36 -4.66 9.38
C LEU A 53 -20.05 -3.88 10.52
N ASN A 54 -20.25 -2.57 10.36
CA ASN A 54 -20.67 -1.65 11.43
C ASN A 54 -19.79 -1.77 12.69
N ARG A 55 -18.48 -1.89 12.49
CA ARG A 55 -17.48 -2.00 13.55
C ARG A 55 -16.53 -0.81 13.47
N PRO A 56 -16.99 0.38 13.89
CA PRO A 56 -16.17 1.57 13.83
C PRO A 56 -14.89 1.34 14.64
N THR A 57 -13.76 1.81 14.12
CA THR A 57 -12.46 1.77 14.80
C THR A 57 -11.81 0.41 15.06
N GLU A 58 -12.44 -0.71 14.68
CA GLU A 58 -11.88 -2.05 14.89
C GLU A 58 -10.52 -2.23 14.21
N PHE A 59 -10.31 -1.57 13.07
CA PHE A 59 -9.09 -1.67 12.27
C PHE A 59 -8.17 -0.45 12.43
N ASN A 60 -8.30 0.31 13.53
CA ASN A 60 -7.45 1.46 13.86
C ASN A 60 -5.95 1.18 13.78
N GLN A 61 -5.53 -0.05 14.10
CA GLN A 61 -4.12 -0.45 14.04
C GLN A 61 -3.52 -0.30 12.63
N PHE A 62 -4.32 -0.46 11.58
CA PHE A 62 -3.85 -0.29 10.21
C PHE A 62 -3.54 1.18 9.93
N PHE A 63 -4.38 2.10 10.40
CA PHE A 63 -4.15 3.54 10.28
C PHE A 63 -2.94 3.99 11.10
N SER A 64 -2.93 3.71 12.41
CA SER A 64 -1.86 4.18 13.30
C SER A 64 -0.47 3.67 12.89
N HIS A 65 -0.39 2.49 12.27
CA HIS A 65 0.87 1.90 11.85
C HIS A 65 1.38 2.37 10.48
N ASN A 66 0.57 3.10 9.70
CA ASN A 66 0.86 3.41 8.30
C ASN A 66 0.79 4.89 7.91
N VAL A 67 0.05 5.73 8.64
CA VAL A 67 -0.15 7.16 8.32
C VAL A 67 1.17 7.92 8.18
N ASP A 68 2.18 7.62 9.00
CA ASP A 68 3.47 8.32 8.96
C ASP A 68 4.49 7.70 7.97
N LYS A 69 4.13 6.62 7.28
CA LYS A 69 5.06 5.88 6.43
C LYS A 69 4.99 6.28 4.96
N PHE A 70 3.98 7.08 4.57
CA PHE A 70 3.81 7.55 3.19
C PHE A 70 4.93 8.50 2.78
N GLN A 71 5.53 8.26 1.62
CA GLN A 71 6.75 8.95 1.19
C GLN A 71 6.44 10.18 0.34
N THR A 72 5.50 10.02 -0.61
CA THR A 72 5.06 11.03 -1.55
C THR A 72 4.03 11.98 -0.94
N ASP A 73 4.02 13.22 -1.40
CA ASP A 73 3.14 14.25 -0.83
C ASP A 73 1.67 14.06 -1.26
N GLU A 74 1.45 13.46 -2.43
CA GLU A 74 0.14 13.06 -2.93
C GLU A 74 -0.52 12.06 -1.97
N PHE A 75 0.19 11.00 -1.56
CA PHE A 75 -0.37 9.98 -0.68
C PHE A 75 -0.49 10.43 0.77
N LYS A 76 0.33 11.36 1.25
CA LYS A 76 0.11 12.02 2.55
C LYS A 76 -1.22 12.80 2.54
N LYS A 77 -1.49 13.57 1.48
CA LYS A 77 -2.75 14.32 1.32
C LYS A 77 -3.95 13.38 1.25
N LEU A 78 -3.88 12.32 0.44
CA LEU A 78 -4.94 11.33 0.32
C LEU A 78 -5.22 10.62 1.64
N THR A 79 -4.18 10.23 2.37
CA THR A 79 -4.31 9.58 3.68
C THR A 79 -4.96 10.50 4.70
N ASN A 80 -4.55 11.78 4.77
CA ASN A 80 -5.18 12.74 5.67
C ASN A 80 -6.68 12.90 5.35
N PHE A 81 -7.02 13.02 4.07
CA PHE A 81 -8.42 13.09 3.64
C PHE A 81 -9.22 11.84 4.01
N LEU A 82 -8.65 10.65 3.86
CA LEU A 82 -9.29 9.40 4.27
C LEU A 82 -9.52 9.35 5.80
N CYS A 83 -8.55 9.79 6.59
CA CYS A 83 -8.69 9.88 8.05
C CYS A 83 -9.83 10.84 8.44
N GLU A 84 -9.89 12.03 7.83
CA GLU A 84 -10.97 13.00 8.05
C GLU A 84 -12.35 12.41 7.68
N LEU A 85 -12.47 11.77 6.52
CA LEU A 85 -13.71 11.12 6.10
C LEU A 85 -14.17 10.02 7.06
N ARG A 86 -13.22 9.27 7.59
CA ARG A 86 -13.46 8.20 8.55
C ARG A 86 -13.97 8.75 9.88
N ASP A 87 -13.34 9.80 10.39
CA ASP A 87 -13.73 10.44 11.65
C ASP A 87 -15.11 11.11 11.58
N LEU A 88 -15.52 11.63 10.41
CA LEU A 88 -16.86 12.21 10.22
C LEU A 88 -18.02 11.19 10.30
N LYS A 89 -17.73 9.89 10.15
CA LYS A 89 -18.74 8.82 10.19
C LYS A 89 -18.80 8.11 11.55
N HIS A 90 -17.97 8.51 12.50
CA HIS A 90 -17.95 8.01 13.88
C HIS A 90 -18.58 9.03 14.83
#